data_AF-A0A8H6YJL1-F1
#
_entry.id   AF-A0A8H6YJL1-F1
#
_cell.length_a   1.000
_cell.length_b   1.000
_cell.length_c   1.000
_cell.angle_alpha   90.00
_cell.angle_beta   90.00
_cell.angle_gamma   90.00
#
_symmetry.space_group_name_H-M   'P 1'
#
loop_
_entity.id
_entity.type
_entity.pdbx_description
1 polymer ?
#
loop_
_entity_poly.entity_id
_entity_poly.type
_entity_poly.pdbx_seq_one_letter_code
_entity_poly.pdbx_strand_id
1 'polypeptide(L)'
;MDSGGLTSGIFRTLRNLTAFRPGTLLWCSPASPRCSPPSVDSPRQQLRLLSRTASIRADPWPLPHTPEHLASTASASENPPLPPLPRPNETVSTLRARLVYQSRKRGTLESDLILSTFAREHLAGMSEAELREYDKLLDEADWDIYYWATEERTPPERWAGSSILEKLKIHARNEGKVVRRMPSLP
;
A
#
# COMPACT_ATOMS: atom_id res chain seq x y z
N MET A 1 -19.69 -31.31 41.56
CA MET A 1 -19.15 -32.67 41.73
C MET A 1 -18.71 -33.04 40.32
N ASP A 2 -17.45 -32.86 39.90
CA ASP A 2 -16.16 -33.21 40.52
C ASP A 2 -15.14 -32.05 40.31
N SER A 3 -14.36 -31.57 41.30
CA SER A 3 -13.22 -32.18 42.02
C SER A 3 -11.99 -32.37 41.11
N GLY A 4 -11.10 -31.37 40.99
CA GLY A 4 -9.75 -31.36 41.61
C GLY A 4 -8.66 -31.85 40.63
N GLY A 5 -7.41 -31.39 40.56
CA GLY A 5 -6.59 -30.41 41.29
C GLY A 5 -5.11 -30.55 40.86
N LEU A 6 -4.37 -29.44 40.94
CA LEU A 6 -2.94 -29.27 41.30
C LEU A 6 -1.79 -29.94 40.52
N THR A 7 -0.80 -29.13 40.12
CA THR A 7 0.62 -29.07 40.58
C THR A 7 1.41 -28.18 39.59
N SER A 8 1.99 -27.02 39.93
CA SER A 8 3.10 -26.63 40.83
C SER A 8 4.50 -26.97 40.32
N GLY A 9 5.35 -25.93 40.18
CA GLY A 9 6.82 -25.98 40.06
C GLY A 9 7.31 -25.91 38.61
N ILE A 10 8.21 -25.01 38.22
CA ILE A 10 9.60 -24.97 38.66
C ILE A 10 10.14 -23.53 38.61
N PHE A 11 10.59 -23.06 39.77
CA PHE A 11 11.59 -22.01 39.94
C PHE A 11 12.98 -22.60 39.63
N ARG A 12 13.81 -21.90 38.86
CA ARG A 12 15.27 -21.87 39.14
C ARG A 12 15.97 -20.66 38.50
N THR A 13 16.45 -19.83 39.42
CA THR A 13 17.46 -18.78 39.33
C THR A 13 18.83 -19.28 38.87
N LEU A 14 19.54 -18.48 38.07
CA LEU A 14 21.01 -18.25 38.06
C LEU A 14 21.23 -16.87 37.41
N ARG A 15 21.52 -15.76 38.10
CA ARG A 15 22.79 -15.31 38.71
C ARG A 15 24.04 -15.66 37.88
N ASN A 16 24.63 -14.62 37.27
CA ASN A 16 26.06 -14.34 37.06
C ASN A 16 26.14 -12.94 36.42
N LEU A 17 26.38 -11.82 37.12
CA LEU A 17 27.65 -11.32 37.66
C LEU A 17 28.85 -11.47 36.71
N THR A 18 29.13 -10.43 35.93
CA THR A 18 30.50 -9.92 35.67
C THR A 18 30.44 -8.44 35.31
N ALA A 19 31.00 -7.60 36.18
CA ALA A 19 31.37 -6.23 35.92
C ALA A 19 32.69 -6.19 35.14
N PHE A 20 32.88 -5.26 34.19
CA PHE A 20 34.21 -4.70 33.92
C PHE A 20 34.15 -3.34 33.19
N ARG A 21 34.41 -2.31 34.00
CA ARG A 21 35.02 -0.98 33.81
C ARG A 21 35.04 -0.25 32.44
N PRO A 22 34.69 1.06 32.41
CA PRO A 22 35.01 1.97 31.31
C PRO A 22 36.47 2.42 31.36
N GLY A 23 37.21 2.19 30.28
CA GLY A 23 38.58 2.65 30.09
C GLY A 23 38.62 4.09 29.58
N THR A 24 39.06 4.98 30.46
CA THR A 24 39.49 6.36 30.17
C THR A 24 40.81 6.31 29.41
N LEU A 25 40.91 6.98 28.27
CA LEU A 25 42.20 7.41 27.72
C LEU A 25 42.08 8.89 27.32
N LEU A 26 42.42 9.72 28.30
CA LEU A 26 42.97 11.05 28.11
C LEU A 26 44.31 10.93 27.39
N TRP A 27 44.51 11.72 26.33
CA TRP A 27 45.85 12.09 25.87
C TRP A 27 46.00 13.62 25.88
N CYS A 28 47.10 14.05 26.50
CA CYS A 28 47.65 15.39 26.75
C CYS A 28 47.96 16.22 25.48
N SER A 29 47.68 17.55 25.44
CA SER A 29 48.55 18.70 25.82
C SER A 29 49.58 19.11 24.73
N PRO A 30 50.30 20.27 24.72
CA PRO A 30 50.23 21.54 25.48
C PRO A 30 50.44 22.85 24.65
N ALA A 31 50.48 24.00 25.35
CA ALA A 31 51.21 25.28 25.06
C ALA A 31 50.56 26.34 24.13
N SER A 32 49.93 27.43 24.61
CA SER A 32 50.45 28.69 25.24
C SER A 32 50.59 29.86 24.22
N PRO A 33 50.80 31.14 24.62
CA PRO A 33 49.74 32.16 24.74
C PRO A 33 50.04 33.48 23.95
N ARG A 34 49.10 34.44 24.04
CA ARG A 34 49.19 35.88 23.68
C ARG A 34 49.08 36.23 22.18
N CYS A 35 47.97 36.90 21.85
CA CYS A 35 47.99 38.16 21.12
C CYS A 35 46.72 38.97 21.44
N SER A 36 46.92 40.25 21.74
CA SER A 36 45.94 41.24 22.19
C SER A 36 44.94 41.63 21.08
N PRO A 37 43.80 42.25 21.41
CA PRO A 37 42.69 42.44 20.47
C PRO A 37 42.87 43.72 19.63
N PRO A 38 42.45 43.72 18.35
CA PRO A 38 42.11 44.97 17.68
C PRO A 38 40.62 45.27 17.81
N SER A 39 40.36 46.47 18.33
CA SER A 39 39.35 47.42 17.88
C SER A 39 37.88 46.97 17.83
N VAL A 40 37.14 47.51 18.78
CA VAL A 40 35.68 47.60 18.82
C VAL A 40 35.19 48.31 17.55
N ASP A 41 34.71 47.56 16.58
CA ASP A 41 33.68 48.04 15.67
C ASP A 41 32.40 47.28 16.02
N SER A 42 31.53 47.96 16.76
CA SER A 42 30.20 47.48 17.10
C SER A 42 29.50 46.96 15.84
N PRO A 43 29.15 45.66 15.74
CA PRO A 43 28.13 45.30 14.79
C PRO A 43 26.89 46.05 15.25
N ARG A 44 26.43 46.99 14.41
CA ARG A 44 25.14 47.66 14.59
C ARG A 44 24.14 46.53 14.75
N GLN A 45 23.79 46.19 15.99
CA GLN A 45 22.72 45.25 16.29
C GLN A 45 21.48 45.98 15.83
N GLN A 46 21.18 45.86 14.54
CA GLN A 46 19.82 46.01 14.07
C GLN A 46 19.06 44.92 14.80
N LEU A 47 18.51 45.28 15.96
CA LEU A 47 17.44 44.53 16.59
C LEU A 47 16.42 44.36 15.49
N ARG A 48 16.37 43.17 14.89
CA ARG A 48 15.26 42.78 14.05
C ARG A 48 14.07 42.83 14.98
N LEU A 49 13.26 43.88 14.87
CA LEU A 49 11.95 43.90 15.49
C LEU A 49 11.20 42.71 14.89
N LEU A 50 11.12 41.62 15.64
CA LEU A 50 10.26 40.51 15.29
C LEU A 50 8.83 41.06 15.39
N SER A 51 8.24 41.35 14.23
CA SER A 51 6.84 41.70 14.15
C SER A 51 6.04 40.48 14.59
N ARG A 52 5.47 40.51 15.80
CA ARG A 52 4.49 39.53 16.24
C ARG A 52 3.13 39.98 15.70
N THR A 53 2.67 39.32 14.65
CA THR A 53 1.25 39.38 14.32
C THR A 53 0.46 38.79 15.48
N ALA A 54 -0.64 39.44 15.87
CA ALA A 54 -1.58 38.83 16.81
C ALA A 54 -2.03 37.49 16.20
N SER A 55 -1.87 36.39 16.95
CA SER A 55 -2.35 35.07 16.54
C SER A 55 -3.87 35.09 16.56
N ILE A 56 -4.48 35.50 15.45
CA ILE A 56 -5.87 35.26 15.16
C ILE A 56 -5.91 34.41 13.90
N ARG A 57 -5.89 33.11 14.13
CA ARG A 57 -6.57 32.09 13.35
C ARG A 57 -6.34 30.79 14.09
N ALA A 58 -7.39 30.26 14.72
CA ALA A 58 -7.44 28.83 14.96
C ALA A 58 -7.12 28.14 13.63
N ASP A 59 -6.28 27.11 13.67
CA ASP A 59 -5.89 26.38 12.46
C ASP A 59 -7.17 25.90 11.77
N PRO A 60 -7.44 26.28 10.51
CA PRO A 60 -8.64 25.86 9.80
C PRO A 60 -8.77 24.32 9.69
N TRP A 61 -7.68 23.60 9.94
CA TRP A 61 -7.64 22.15 9.91
C TRP A 61 -7.64 21.57 11.33
N PRO A 62 -8.74 20.89 11.74
CA PRO A 62 -8.80 20.28 13.06
C PRO A 62 -7.75 19.18 13.18
N LEU A 63 -7.10 19.11 14.33
CA LEU A 63 -6.07 18.08 14.60
C LEU A 63 -6.67 16.68 14.51
N PRO A 64 -5.89 15.67 14.08
CA PRO A 64 -6.35 14.30 13.98
C PRO A 64 -6.87 13.79 15.34
N HIS A 65 -7.96 13.04 15.32
CA HIS A 65 -8.65 12.48 16.50
C HIS A 65 -9.29 13.50 17.46
N THR A 66 -9.40 14.77 17.10
CA THR A 66 -10.27 15.71 17.82
C THR A 66 -11.75 15.40 17.56
N PRO A 67 -12.67 15.72 18.49
CA PRO A 67 -14.11 15.52 18.27
C PRO A 67 -14.62 16.26 17.03
N GLU A 68 -14.08 17.45 16.71
CA GLU A 68 -14.38 18.19 15.49
C GLU A 68 -13.88 17.45 14.23
N HIS A 69 -12.65 16.93 14.26
CA HIS A 69 -12.12 16.11 13.17
C HIS A 69 -12.96 14.84 12.98
N LEU A 70 -13.33 14.15 14.06
CA LEU A 70 -14.17 12.96 14.02
C LEU A 70 -15.57 13.27 13.47
N ALA A 71 -16.19 14.38 13.88
CA ALA A 71 -17.49 14.81 13.36
C ALA A 71 -17.44 15.18 11.87
N SER A 72 -16.35 15.82 11.43
CA SER A 72 -16.14 16.16 10.00
C SER A 72 -15.80 14.94 9.13
N THR A 73 -15.12 13.95 9.71
CA THR A 73 -14.71 12.71 9.03
C THR A 73 -15.79 11.63 9.11
N ALA A 74 -16.77 11.78 10.00
CA ALA A 74 -17.95 10.92 10.10
C ALA A 74 -18.85 11.14 8.87
N SER A 75 -18.41 10.65 7.72
CA SER A 75 -19.28 10.42 6.58
C SER A 75 -20.27 9.31 6.95
N ALA A 76 -21.56 9.57 6.74
CA ALA A 76 -22.59 8.55 6.88
C ALA A 76 -22.21 7.36 5.99
N SER A 77 -22.19 6.17 6.58
CA SER A 77 -21.61 4.92 6.04
C SER A 77 -22.39 4.31 4.86
N GLU A 78 -22.98 5.12 3.99
CA GLU A 78 -23.94 4.65 2.97
C GLU A 78 -23.65 5.17 1.56
N ASN A 79 -22.43 5.61 1.25
CA ASN A 79 -22.10 5.85 -0.15
C ASN A 79 -21.73 4.51 -0.81
N PRO A 80 -22.60 3.94 -1.69
CA PRO A 80 -22.23 2.76 -2.44
C PRO A 80 -21.01 3.06 -3.31
N PRO A 81 -20.20 2.04 -3.64
CA PRO A 81 -19.12 2.21 -4.62
C PRO A 81 -19.71 2.85 -5.88
N LEU A 82 -19.08 3.93 -6.34
CA LEU A 82 -19.53 4.61 -7.55
C LEU A 82 -19.52 3.59 -8.71
N PRO A 83 -20.61 3.50 -9.49
CA PRO A 83 -20.65 2.58 -10.60
C PRO A 83 -19.60 2.95 -11.66
N PRO A 84 -19.04 1.96 -12.38
CA PRO A 84 -18.12 2.20 -13.48
C PRO A 84 -18.73 3.12 -14.54
N LEU A 85 -17.93 4.06 -15.05
CA LEU A 85 -18.39 5.02 -16.06
C LEU A 85 -18.59 4.33 -17.43
N PRO A 86 -19.79 4.39 -18.04
CA PRO A 86 -20.04 3.78 -19.34
C PRO A 86 -19.28 4.50 -20.46
N ARG A 87 -18.73 3.73 -21.42
CA ARG A 87 -18.00 4.26 -22.59
C ARG A 87 -18.57 3.73 -23.91
N PRO A 88 -19.54 4.44 -24.52
CA PRO A 88 -20.26 3.93 -25.69
C PRO A 88 -19.53 4.04 -27.05
N ASN A 89 -18.53 4.93 -27.19
CA ASN A 89 -18.00 5.33 -28.51
C ASN A 89 -16.53 4.95 -28.76
N GLU A 90 -16.05 3.81 -28.23
CA GLU A 90 -14.66 3.37 -28.42
C GLU A 90 -14.51 2.33 -29.55
N THR A 91 -13.37 2.36 -30.26
CA THR A 91 -13.03 1.34 -31.27
C THR A 91 -12.50 0.07 -30.60
N VAL A 92 -12.52 -1.06 -31.30
CA VAL A 92 -12.02 -2.34 -30.76
C VAL A 92 -10.54 -2.26 -30.36
N SER A 93 -9.73 -1.50 -31.12
CA SER A 93 -8.31 -1.31 -30.79
C SER A 93 -8.09 -0.50 -29.52
N THR A 94 -8.87 0.57 -29.30
CA THR A 94 -8.76 1.36 -28.08
C THR A 94 -9.32 0.62 -26.86
N LEU A 95 -10.40 -0.15 -27.03
CA LEU A 95 -10.91 -1.07 -26.01
C LEU A 95 -9.83 -2.08 -25.58
N ARG A 96 -9.16 -2.75 -26.53
CA ARG A 96 -8.08 -3.70 -26.20
C ARG A 96 -6.92 -3.03 -25.47
N ALA A 97 -6.44 -1.89 -25.94
CA ALA A 97 -5.35 -1.16 -25.29
C ALA A 97 -5.72 -0.76 -23.85
N ARG A 98 -6.96 -0.32 -23.64
CA ARG A 98 -7.53 0.00 -22.32
C ARG A 98 -7.57 -1.22 -21.40
N LEU A 99 -8.08 -2.35 -21.88
CA LEU A 99 -8.17 -3.59 -21.11
C LEU A 99 -6.78 -4.14 -20.72
N VAL A 100 -5.79 -4.02 -21.63
CA VAL A 100 -4.39 -4.36 -21.31
C VAL A 100 -3.88 -3.47 -20.18
N TYR A 101 -4.12 -2.15 -20.24
CA TYR A 101 -3.69 -1.23 -19.20
C TYR A 101 -4.36 -1.52 -17.85
N GLN A 102 -5.68 -1.73 -17.84
CA GLN A 102 -6.46 -2.04 -16.62
C GLN A 102 -6.05 -3.38 -15.99
N SER A 103 -5.70 -4.37 -16.82
CA SER A 103 -5.19 -5.66 -16.32
C SER A 103 -3.85 -5.51 -15.61
N ARG A 104 -3.06 -4.50 -15.98
CA ARG A 104 -1.70 -4.23 -15.47
C ARG A 104 -1.60 -3.28 -14.27
N LYS A 105 -2.71 -2.64 -13.90
CA LYS A 105 -2.76 -1.54 -12.93
C LYS A 105 -3.69 -1.88 -11.78
N ARG A 106 -3.36 -2.99 -11.13
CA ARG A 106 -4.11 -3.58 -10.01
C ARG A 106 -3.42 -3.34 -8.67
N GLY A 107 -4.13 -3.54 -7.57
CA GLY A 107 -3.63 -3.31 -6.22
C GLY A 107 -2.70 -4.41 -5.71
N THR A 108 -2.79 -5.62 -6.26
CA THR A 108 -2.04 -6.82 -5.85
C THR A 108 -1.23 -7.40 -7.00
N LEU A 109 -0.04 -7.93 -6.71
CA LEU A 109 0.85 -8.51 -7.73
C LEU A 109 0.34 -9.86 -8.22
N GLU A 110 -0.38 -10.59 -7.37
CA GLU A 110 -0.93 -11.92 -7.62
C GLU A 110 -1.98 -11.86 -8.74
N SER A 111 -2.96 -10.94 -8.60
CA SER A 111 -3.99 -10.70 -9.61
C SER A 111 -3.39 -10.10 -10.88
N ASP A 112 -2.46 -9.15 -10.73
CA ASP A 112 -1.76 -8.51 -11.85
C ASP A 112 -1.01 -9.53 -12.73
N LEU A 113 -0.27 -10.46 -12.13
CA LEU A 113 0.49 -11.49 -12.88
C LEU A 113 -0.42 -12.44 -13.65
N ILE A 114 -1.55 -12.84 -13.07
CA ILE A 114 -2.52 -13.72 -13.74
C ILE A 114 -3.19 -12.97 -14.90
N LEU A 115 -3.69 -11.76 -14.65
CA LEU A 115 -4.45 -10.99 -15.64
C LEU A 115 -3.56 -10.44 -16.76
N SER A 116 -2.35 -9.96 -16.46
CA SER A 116 -1.43 -9.42 -17.47
C SER A 116 -0.94 -10.49 -18.46
N THR A 117 -0.65 -11.70 -17.97
CA THR A 117 -0.26 -12.83 -18.82
C THR A 117 -1.45 -13.34 -19.64
N PHE A 118 -2.63 -13.43 -19.04
CA PHE A 118 -3.88 -13.76 -19.72
C PHE A 118 -4.19 -12.77 -20.86
N ALA A 119 -4.11 -11.48 -20.55
CA ALA A 119 -4.32 -10.37 -21.46
C ALA A 119 -3.42 -10.48 -22.69
N ARG A 120 -2.11 -10.70 -22.49
CA ARG A 120 -1.14 -10.83 -23.57
C ARG A 120 -1.50 -11.96 -24.55
N GLU A 121 -1.96 -13.09 -24.04
CA GLU A 121 -2.17 -14.31 -24.84
C GLU A 121 -3.55 -14.35 -25.51
N HIS A 122 -4.58 -13.80 -24.85
CA HIS A 122 -5.96 -14.00 -25.29
C HIS A 122 -6.60 -12.75 -25.92
N LEU A 123 -6.22 -11.52 -25.54
CA LEU A 123 -6.91 -10.30 -26.01
C LEU A 123 -6.81 -10.09 -27.54
N ALA A 124 -5.75 -10.58 -28.18
CA ALA A 124 -5.56 -10.47 -29.61
C ALA A 124 -6.58 -11.30 -30.42
N GLY A 125 -7.00 -12.45 -29.87
CA GLY A 125 -7.92 -13.39 -30.52
C GLY A 125 -9.39 -13.24 -30.12
N MET A 126 -9.70 -12.43 -29.11
CA MET A 126 -11.07 -12.28 -28.61
C MET A 126 -11.95 -11.39 -29.52
N SER A 127 -13.22 -11.78 -29.61
CA SER A 127 -14.30 -11.01 -30.22
C SER A 127 -14.71 -9.81 -29.36
N GLU A 128 -15.43 -8.85 -29.93
CA GLU A 128 -15.87 -7.66 -29.18
C GLU A 128 -16.79 -8.01 -28.00
N ALA A 129 -17.66 -9.01 -28.15
CA ALA A 129 -18.54 -9.46 -27.07
C ALA A 129 -17.74 -10.01 -25.87
N GLU A 130 -16.71 -10.81 -26.14
CA GLU A 130 -15.78 -11.32 -25.13
C GLU A 130 -14.98 -10.20 -24.45
N LEU A 131 -14.56 -9.19 -25.20
CA LEU A 131 -13.88 -8.02 -24.64
C LEU A 131 -14.79 -7.23 -23.68
N ARG A 132 -16.08 -7.10 -24.00
CA ARG A 132 -17.08 -6.45 -23.14
C ARG A 132 -17.38 -7.29 -21.89
N GLU A 133 -17.40 -8.61 -22.01
CA GLU A 133 -17.53 -9.52 -20.86
C GLU A 133 -16.30 -9.41 -19.95
N TYR A 134 -15.10 -9.34 -20.53
CA TYR A 134 -13.86 -9.11 -19.78
C TYR A 134 -13.83 -7.73 -19.11
N ASP A 135 -14.32 -6.67 -19.75
CA ASP A 135 -14.45 -5.33 -19.14
C ASP A 135 -15.28 -5.39 -17.86
N LYS A 136 -16.42 -6.08 -17.89
CA LYS A 136 -17.27 -6.29 -16.70
C LYS A 136 -16.59 -7.12 -15.60
N LEU A 137 -15.72 -8.06 -15.97
CA LEU A 137 -14.97 -8.87 -15.01
C LEU A 137 -13.93 -8.00 -14.29
N LEU A 138 -13.31 -7.07 -15.02
CA LEU A 138 -12.32 -6.14 -14.49
C LEU A 138 -12.90 -5.10 -13.52
N ASP A 139 -14.22 -4.90 -13.50
CA ASP A 139 -14.90 -4.03 -12.53
C ASP A 139 -15.02 -4.66 -11.13
N GLU A 140 -14.79 -5.97 -11.00
CA GLU A 140 -14.82 -6.68 -9.72
C GLU A 140 -13.55 -6.44 -8.89
N ALA A 141 -13.64 -6.76 -7.59
CA ALA A 141 -12.50 -6.63 -6.69
C ALA A 141 -11.36 -7.60 -7.03
N ASP A 142 -10.11 -7.12 -6.97
CA ASP A 142 -8.91 -7.87 -7.37
C ASP A 142 -8.75 -9.22 -6.63
N TRP A 143 -9.11 -9.25 -5.35
CA TRP A 143 -9.10 -10.46 -4.52
C TRP A 143 -10.17 -11.47 -4.93
N ASP A 144 -11.36 -10.98 -5.30
CA ASP A 144 -12.46 -11.83 -5.71
C ASP A 144 -12.14 -12.52 -7.03
N ILE A 145 -11.58 -11.78 -7.99
CA ILE A 145 -11.11 -12.32 -9.27
C ILE A 145 -10.05 -13.39 -9.03
N TYR A 146 -9.10 -13.15 -8.13
CA TYR A 146 -8.07 -14.12 -7.77
C TYR A 146 -8.67 -15.42 -7.23
N TYR A 147 -9.56 -15.33 -6.22
CA TYR A 147 -10.18 -16.51 -5.61
C TYR A 147 -11.06 -17.30 -6.58
N TRP A 148 -11.72 -16.63 -7.53
CA TRP A 148 -12.48 -17.32 -8.57
C TRP A 148 -11.58 -18.03 -9.57
N ALA A 149 -10.41 -17.46 -9.86
CA ALA A 149 -9.41 -18.04 -10.75
C ALA A 149 -8.71 -19.25 -10.13
N THR A 150 -8.44 -19.24 -8.81
CA THR A 150 -7.85 -20.37 -8.08
C THR A 150 -8.87 -21.41 -7.60
N GLU A 151 -10.16 -21.20 -7.90
CA GLU A 151 -11.28 -22.07 -7.49
C GLU A 151 -11.45 -22.18 -5.96
N GLU A 152 -10.85 -21.27 -5.19
CA GLU A 152 -10.99 -21.21 -3.73
C GLU A 152 -12.39 -20.72 -3.29
N ARG A 153 -13.01 -19.84 -4.08
CA ARG A 153 -14.36 -19.31 -3.81
C ARG A 153 -15.29 -19.55 -4.99
N THR A 154 -16.55 -19.86 -4.70
CA THR A 154 -17.58 -19.97 -5.73
C THR A 154 -17.84 -18.60 -6.37
N PRO A 155 -17.83 -18.50 -7.71
CA PRO A 155 -18.22 -17.28 -8.39
C PRO A 155 -19.73 -17.02 -8.20
N PRO A 156 -20.15 -15.75 -8.09
CA PRO A 156 -21.56 -15.40 -8.11
C PRO A 156 -22.25 -15.91 -9.39
N GLU A 157 -23.57 -16.09 -9.34
CA GLU A 157 -24.36 -16.71 -10.42
C GLU A 157 -24.20 -16.01 -11.77
N ARG A 158 -24.00 -14.68 -11.77
CA ARG A 158 -23.71 -13.88 -12.98
C ARG A 158 -22.47 -14.34 -13.74
N TRP A 159 -21.51 -14.99 -13.06
CA TRP A 159 -20.22 -15.40 -13.61
C TRP A 159 -20.09 -16.91 -13.78
N ALA A 160 -21.02 -17.70 -13.22
CA ALA A 160 -20.95 -19.16 -13.22
C ALA A 160 -20.89 -19.78 -14.65
N GLY A 161 -21.51 -19.13 -15.64
CA GLY A 161 -21.51 -19.56 -17.05
C GLY A 161 -20.67 -18.70 -17.99
N SER A 162 -19.77 -17.86 -17.47
CA SER A 162 -18.97 -16.95 -18.29
C SER A 162 -17.81 -17.64 -18.99
N SER A 163 -17.71 -17.46 -20.31
CA SER A 163 -16.65 -18.07 -21.12
C SER A 163 -15.26 -17.57 -20.74
N ILE A 164 -15.18 -16.31 -20.31
CA ILE A 164 -13.95 -15.63 -19.92
C ILE A 164 -13.42 -16.15 -18.60
N LEU A 165 -14.29 -16.39 -17.62
CA LEU A 165 -13.86 -16.91 -16.32
C LEU A 165 -13.34 -18.35 -16.47
N GLU A 166 -13.96 -19.16 -17.32
CA GLU A 166 -13.49 -20.51 -17.62
C GLU A 166 -12.08 -20.49 -18.24
N LYS A 167 -11.85 -19.64 -19.25
CA LYS A 167 -10.52 -19.42 -19.83
C LYS A 167 -9.52 -18.93 -18.78
N LEU A 168 -9.95 -18.06 -17.85
CA LEU A 168 -9.11 -17.55 -16.78
C LEU A 168 -8.72 -18.65 -15.78
N LYS A 169 -9.63 -19.57 -15.44
CA LYS A 169 -9.33 -20.74 -14.57
C LYS A 169 -8.34 -21.69 -15.23
N ILE A 170 -8.54 -22.00 -16.52
CA ILE A 170 -7.61 -22.83 -17.30
C ILE A 170 -6.23 -22.17 -17.31
N HIS A 171 -6.17 -20.86 -17.57
CA HIS A 171 -4.93 -20.10 -17.50
C HIS A 171 -4.33 -20.22 -16.10
N ALA A 172 -5.07 -19.92 -15.04
CA ALA A 172 -4.60 -19.89 -13.65
C ALA A 172 -3.94 -21.21 -13.20
N ARG A 173 -4.49 -22.37 -13.59
CA ARG A 173 -3.96 -23.71 -13.29
C ARG A 173 -2.51 -23.93 -13.73
N ASN A 174 -2.04 -23.23 -14.78
CA ASN A 174 -0.66 -23.24 -15.24
C ASN A 174 -0.08 -24.66 -15.40
N GLU A 175 -0.70 -25.49 -16.24
CA GLU A 175 -0.30 -26.90 -16.43
C GLU A 175 1.18 -27.05 -16.84
N GLY A 176 1.71 -26.08 -17.60
CA GLY A 176 3.12 -26.03 -17.99
C GLY A 176 4.10 -25.59 -16.89
N LYS A 177 3.62 -25.24 -15.69
CA LYS A 177 4.40 -24.71 -14.55
C LYS A 177 5.40 -23.62 -14.95
N VAL A 178 5.02 -22.80 -15.93
CA VAL A 178 5.88 -21.73 -16.45
C VAL A 178 5.96 -20.62 -15.41
N VAL A 179 7.16 -20.07 -15.20
CA VAL A 179 7.35 -18.91 -14.33
C VAL A 179 6.68 -17.69 -14.97
N ARG A 180 5.62 -17.20 -14.33
CA ARG A 180 4.95 -15.96 -14.77
C ARG A 180 5.82 -14.76 -14.41
N ARG A 181 6.09 -13.93 -15.41
CA ARG A 181 6.70 -12.62 -15.24
C ARG A 181 5.82 -11.59 -15.91
N MET A 182 5.83 -10.38 -15.37
CA MET A 182 5.14 -9.24 -15.96
C MET A 182 5.61 -9.06 -17.42
N PRO A 183 4.71 -9.13 -18.41
CA PRO A 183 5.08 -8.98 -19.81
C PRO A 183 5.59 -7.58 -20.14
N SER A 184 6.47 -7.49 -21.13
CA SER A 184 6.84 -6.22 -21.74
C SER A 184 5.62 -5.54 -22.36
N LEU A 185 5.62 -4.21 -22.42
CA LEU A 185 4.62 -3.47 -23.19
C LEU A 185 4.80 -3.82 -24.68
N PRO A 186 3.70 -4.01 -25.43
CA PRO A 186 3.75 -4.07 -26.89
C PRO A 186 4.12 -2.72 -27.52
#